data_AF-A0A0M2GVU9-F1
#
_entry.id   AF-A0A0M2GVU9-F1
#
_cell.length_a   1.000
_cell.length_b   1.000
_cell.length_c   1.000
_cell.angle_alpha   90.00
_cell.angle_beta   90.00
_cell.angle_gamma   90.00
#
_symmetry.space_group_name_H-M   'P 1'
#
loop_
_entity.id
_entity.type
_entity.pdbx_description
1 polymer ?
#
loop_
_entity_poly.entity_id
_entity_poly.type
_entity_poly.pdbx_seq_one_letter_code
_entity_poly.pdbx_strand_id
1 'polypeptide(L)'
;MDAVRLIVTSRRSLAAGGDARETLAEVWQAQALAQAIGSRLAVAGPPELRGEALGLTELAGRGCGVLDPPDLAPGELRAGQLTELGDARHTLMYLGGLLGEVGIALVALASAADDEGAYWQCMEAIDAADESRDRVLEMLRRLADREQALPEREAG
;
A
#
# COMPACT_ATOMS: atom_id res chain seq x y z
N MET A 1 -14.43 2.96 7.41
CA MET A 1 -14.21 1.52 7.20
C MET A 1 -12.82 1.14 7.68
N ASP A 2 -12.67 -0.10 8.15
CA ASP A 2 -11.39 -0.67 8.59
C ASP A 2 -10.40 -0.94 7.45
N ALA A 3 -9.11 -0.71 7.75
CA ALA A 3 -7.99 -0.87 6.81
C ALA A 3 -7.92 -2.28 6.21
N VAL A 4 -7.99 -3.33 7.03
CA VAL A 4 -7.88 -4.72 6.55
C VAL A 4 -9.04 -5.03 5.61
N ARG A 5 -10.26 -4.56 5.92
CA ARG A 5 -11.43 -4.77 5.06
C ARG A 5 -11.26 -4.09 3.69
N LEU A 6 -10.72 -2.87 3.67
CA LEU A 6 -10.43 -2.15 2.42
C LEU A 6 -9.33 -2.86 1.61
N ILE A 7 -8.25 -3.29 2.28
CA ILE A 7 -7.15 -4.04 1.64
C ILE A 7 -7.69 -5.32 1.00
N VAL A 8 -8.46 -6.12 1.73
CA VAL A 8 -9.06 -7.36 1.20
C VAL A 8 -9.97 -7.07 0.01
N THR A 9 -10.68 -5.95 0.01
CA THR A 9 -11.53 -5.53 -1.12
C THR A 9 -10.67 -5.21 -2.35
N SER A 10 -9.58 -4.46 -2.20
CA SER A 10 -8.62 -4.21 -3.29
C SER A 10 -8.01 -5.49 -3.83
N ARG A 11 -7.55 -6.40 -2.97
CA ARG A 11 -6.96 -7.69 -3.37
C ARG A 11 -7.95 -8.53 -4.18
N ARG A 12 -9.22 -8.59 -3.76
CA ARG A 12 -10.27 -9.30 -4.51
C ARG A 12 -10.54 -8.67 -5.87
N SER A 13 -10.48 -7.34 -5.95
CA SER A 13 -10.74 -6.62 -7.20
C SER A 13 -9.59 -6.82 -8.19
N LEU A 14 -8.33 -6.75 -7.72
CA LEU A 14 -7.15 -7.12 -8.51
C LEU A 14 -7.19 -8.59 -8.98
N ALA A 15 -7.56 -9.51 -8.08
CA ALA A 15 -7.62 -10.95 -8.40
C ALA A 15 -8.78 -11.33 -9.33
N ALA A 16 -9.89 -10.57 -9.32
CA ALA A 16 -10.97 -10.75 -10.29
C ALA A 16 -10.50 -10.47 -11.72
N GLY A 17 -9.42 -9.68 -11.86
CA GLY A 17 -8.90 -9.24 -13.14
C GLY A 17 -9.86 -8.25 -13.81
N GLY A 18 -9.45 -7.80 -14.99
CA GLY A 18 -10.19 -6.84 -15.79
C GLY A 18 -9.39 -6.50 -17.04
N ASP A 19 -9.86 -5.53 -17.79
CA ASP A 19 -9.01 -4.94 -18.83
C ASP A 19 -7.85 -4.13 -18.20
N ALA A 20 -6.95 -3.62 -19.04
CA ALA A 20 -5.80 -2.87 -18.58
C ALA A 20 -6.19 -1.61 -17.78
N ARG A 21 -7.28 -0.94 -18.17
CA ARG A 21 -7.74 0.29 -17.53
C ARG A 21 -8.34 0.00 -16.15
N GLU A 22 -9.14 -1.05 -16.04
CA GLU A 22 -9.70 -1.51 -14.76
C GLU A 22 -8.57 -1.93 -13.80
N THR A 23 -7.56 -2.65 -14.31
CA THR A 23 -6.40 -3.06 -13.52
C THR A 23 -5.60 -1.84 -13.03
N LEU A 24 -5.35 -0.85 -13.89
CA LEU A 24 -4.66 0.39 -13.51
C LEU A 24 -5.44 1.19 -12.47
N ALA A 25 -6.78 1.26 -12.60
CA ALA A 25 -7.63 1.91 -11.60
C ALA A 25 -7.55 1.22 -10.23
N GLU A 26 -7.50 -0.12 -10.22
CA GLU A 26 -7.35 -0.91 -9.00
C GLU A 26 -5.96 -0.77 -8.36
N VAL A 27 -4.90 -0.70 -9.18
CA VAL A 27 -3.54 -0.38 -8.71
C VAL A 27 -3.49 1.01 -8.09
N TRP A 28 -4.05 2.02 -8.76
CA TRP A 28 -4.09 3.38 -8.26
C TRP A 28 -4.80 3.44 -6.90
N GLN A 29 -5.96 2.78 -6.78
CA GLN A 29 -6.70 2.70 -5.51
C GLN A 29 -5.88 2.02 -4.39
N ALA A 30 -5.13 0.97 -4.71
CA ALA A 30 -4.28 0.28 -3.76
C ALA A 30 -3.13 1.17 -3.26
N GLN A 31 -2.50 1.93 -4.17
CA GLN A 31 -1.45 2.90 -3.81
C GLN A 31 -2.02 4.05 -2.98
N ALA A 32 -3.18 4.60 -3.34
CA ALA A 32 -3.83 5.65 -2.56
C ALA A 32 -4.21 5.15 -1.15
N LEU A 33 -4.65 3.90 -1.03
CA LEU A 33 -4.93 3.27 0.26
C LEU A 33 -3.66 3.08 1.09
N ALA A 34 -2.55 2.64 0.47
CA ALA A 34 -1.25 2.52 1.11
C ALA A 34 -0.76 3.88 1.64
N GLN A 35 -0.89 4.93 0.84
CA GLN A 35 -0.56 6.31 1.24
C GLN A 35 -1.40 6.76 2.45
N ALA A 36 -2.72 6.52 2.42
CA ALA A 36 -3.61 6.88 3.52
C ALA A 36 -3.29 6.12 4.82
N ILE A 37 -2.91 4.84 4.72
CA ILE A 37 -2.47 4.03 5.86
C ILE A 37 -1.16 4.57 6.43
N GLY A 38 -0.16 4.85 5.58
CA GLY A 38 1.11 5.44 5.98
C GLY A 38 0.93 6.77 6.72
N SER A 39 0.10 7.67 6.17
CA SER A 39 -0.16 8.98 6.77
C SER A 39 -0.76 8.84 8.17
N ARG A 40 -1.71 7.92 8.35
CA ARG A 40 -2.33 7.67 9.66
C ARG A 40 -1.39 7.00 10.65
N LEU A 41 -0.55 6.07 10.21
CA LEU A 41 0.49 5.47 11.05
C LEU A 41 1.52 6.51 11.50
N ALA A 42 1.89 7.46 10.64
CA ALA A 42 2.81 8.53 11.00
C ALA A 42 2.24 9.45 12.11
N VAL A 43 0.93 9.69 12.09
CA VAL A 43 0.25 10.55 13.07
C VAL A 43 -0.10 9.79 14.36
N ALA A 44 -0.76 8.65 14.25
CA ALA A 44 -1.40 7.95 15.37
C ALA A 44 -0.77 6.59 15.69
N GLY A 45 0.15 6.10 14.87
CA GLY A 45 0.83 4.83 15.09
C GLY A 45 1.95 4.92 16.15
N PRO A 46 2.60 3.78 16.44
CA PRO A 46 3.75 3.74 17.33
C PRO A 46 4.88 4.67 16.86
N PRO A 47 5.53 5.40 17.77
CA PRO A 47 6.51 6.44 17.40
C PRO A 47 7.72 5.89 16.62
N GLU A 48 8.13 4.65 16.89
CA GLU A 48 9.21 3.95 16.17
C GLU A 48 8.92 3.69 14.69
N LEU A 49 7.65 3.71 14.28
CA LEU A 49 7.24 3.52 12.89
C LEU A 49 7.18 4.82 12.10
N ARG A 50 7.20 5.98 12.76
CA ARG A 50 6.86 7.27 12.13
C ARG A 50 7.69 7.59 10.89
N GLY A 51 9.00 7.33 10.93
CA GLY A 51 9.89 7.57 9.79
C GLY A 51 9.51 6.73 8.56
N GLU A 52 9.31 5.42 8.76
CA GLU A 52 8.92 4.51 7.67
C GLU A 52 7.49 4.75 7.19
N ALA A 53 6.59 5.18 8.09
CA ALA A 53 5.21 5.51 7.75
C ALA A 53 5.14 6.79 6.88
N LEU A 54 6.00 7.78 7.14
CA LEU A 54 6.16 8.94 6.26
C LEU A 54 6.74 8.52 4.91
N GLY A 55 7.81 7.70 4.90
CA GLY A 55 8.37 7.16 3.67
C GLY A 55 7.34 6.38 2.84
N LEU A 56 6.53 5.53 3.47
CA LEU A 56 5.41 4.84 2.82
C LEU A 56 4.40 5.83 2.20
N THR A 57 4.09 6.92 2.90
CA THR A 57 3.16 7.95 2.40
C THR A 57 3.70 8.59 1.12
N GLU A 58 4.98 8.94 1.11
CA GLU A 58 5.64 9.58 -0.04
C GLU A 58 5.74 8.64 -1.23
N LEU A 59 6.20 7.40 -1.01
CA LEU A 59 6.38 6.40 -2.06
C LEU A 59 5.06 5.96 -2.69
N ALA A 60 4.06 5.68 -1.87
CA ALA A 60 2.73 5.35 -2.37
C ALA A 60 2.08 6.54 -3.09
N GLY A 61 2.37 7.78 -2.65
CA GLY A 61 1.96 9.00 -3.35
C GLY A 61 2.63 9.18 -4.72
N ARG A 62 3.92 8.82 -4.84
CA ARG A 62 4.61 8.77 -6.15
C ARG A 62 3.91 7.79 -7.09
N GLY A 63 3.58 6.60 -6.59
CA GLY A 63 2.82 5.60 -7.35
C GLY A 63 1.52 6.16 -7.93
N CYS A 64 0.72 6.84 -7.10
CA CYS A 64 -0.50 7.51 -7.55
C CYS A 64 -0.24 8.63 -8.56
N GLY A 65 0.91 9.31 -8.50
CA GLY A 65 1.25 10.43 -9.36
C GLY A 65 1.76 10.04 -10.75
N VAL A 66 2.26 8.81 -10.90
CA VAL A 66 2.70 8.24 -12.19
C VAL A 66 1.52 7.72 -13.00
N LEU A 67 0.46 7.28 -12.30
CA LEU A 67 -0.75 6.71 -12.88
C LEU A 67 -1.87 7.74 -12.98
N ASP A 68 -2.73 7.60 -13.98
CA ASP A 68 -3.92 8.43 -14.08
C ASP A 68 -4.91 8.08 -12.96
N PRO A 69 -5.50 9.09 -12.27
CA PRO A 69 -6.51 8.83 -11.27
C PRO A 69 -7.76 8.21 -11.91
N PRO A 70 -8.41 7.24 -11.24
CA PRO A 70 -9.63 6.65 -11.73
C PRO A 70 -10.78 7.67 -11.70
N ASP A 71 -11.71 7.54 -12.64
CA ASP A 71 -12.94 8.35 -12.70
C ASP A 71 -13.95 7.86 -11.65
N LEU A 72 -13.66 8.18 -10.38
CA LEU A 72 -14.44 7.80 -9.21
C LEU A 72 -14.69 9.02 -8.34
N ALA A 73 -15.88 9.09 -7.73
CA ALA A 73 -16.16 10.14 -6.78
C ALA A 73 -15.25 10.00 -5.53
N PRO A 74 -14.89 11.10 -4.84
CA PRO A 74 -14.02 11.02 -3.65
C PRO A 74 -14.51 10.04 -2.56
N GLY A 75 -15.83 9.86 -2.40
CA GLY A 75 -16.42 8.91 -1.45
C GLY A 75 -16.33 7.44 -1.88
N GLU A 76 -16.03 7.18 -3.15
CA GLU A 76 -15.82 5.85 -3.73
C GLU A 76 -14.35 5.44 -3.67
N LEU A 77 -13.44 6.38 -3.42
CA LEU A 77 -12.04 6.10 -3.16
C LEU A 77 -11.87 5.36 -1.84
N ARG A 78 -11.24 4.19 -1.86
CA ARG A 78 -10.98 3.36 -0.68
C ARG A 78 -10.13 4.11 0.35
N ALA A 79 -9.18 4.91 -0.12
CA ALA A 79 -8.41 5.83 0.71
C ALA A 79 -9.30 6.81 1.49
N GLY A 80 -10.35 7.35 0.86
CA GLY A 80 -11.33 8.24 1.49
C GLY A 80 -12.28 7.52 2.46
N GLN A 81 -12.52 6.22 2.25
CA GLN A 81 -13.36 5.39 3.12
C GLN A 81 -12.64 4.87 4.37
N LEU A 82 -11.30 4.96 4.40
CA LEU A 82 -10.50 4.57 5.56
C LEU A 82 -10.92 5.45 6.75
N THR A 83 -11.37 4.85 7.85
CA THR A 83 -11.70 5.61 9.09
C THR A 83 -10.91 5.11 10.29
N GLU A 84 -10.47 3.86 10.26
CA GLU A 84 -9.75 3.20 11.35
C GLU A 84 -8.62 2.34 10.78
N LEU A 85 -7.51 2.22 11.52
CA LEU A 85 -6.37 1.37 11.15
C LEU A 85 -6.46 -0.04 11.76
N GLY A 86 -7.21 -0.22 12.84
CA GLY A 86 -7.20 -1.46 13.62
C GLY A 86 -5.83 -1.76 14.22
N ASP A 87 -5.46 -3.04 14.26
CA ASP A 87 -4.16 -3.51 14.71
C ASP A 87 -3.07 -3.20 13.66
N ALA A 88 -2.03 -2.47 14.06
CA ALA A 88 -0.98 -2.00 13.15
C ALA A 88 -0.23 -3.17 12.48
N ARG A 89 0.08 -4.23 13.23
CA ARG A 89 0.83 -5.38 12.72
C ARG A 89 0.02 -6.12 11.66
N HIS A 90 -1.24 -6.44 11.94
CA HIS A 90 -2.13 -7.06 10.98
C HIS A 90 -2.34 -6.19 9.74
N THR A 91 -2.64 -4.90 9.90
CA THR A 91 -2.82 -3.99 8.76
C THR A 91 -1.58 -3.95 7.86
N LEU A 92 -0.38 -3.87 8.45
CA LEU A 92 0.88 -3.90 7.70
C LEU A 92 1.10 -5.24 6.98
N MET A 93 0.80 -6.38 7.62
CA MET A 93 0.91 -7.70 6.96
C MET A 93 0.00 -7.80 5.72
N TYR A 94 -1.26 -7.35 5.83
CA TYR A 94 -2.20 -7.35 4.71
C TYR A 94 -1.76 -6.38 3.62
N LEU A 95 -1.27 -5.20 4.01
CA LEU A 95 -0.79 -4.18 3.07
C LEU A 95 0.42 -4.67 2.27
N GLY A 96 1.40 -5.31 2.93
CA GLY A 96 2.56 -5.87 2.24
C GLY A 96 2.19 -6.96 1.22
N GLY A 97 1.12 -7.72 1.48
CA GLY A 97 0.54 -8.65 0.52
C GLY A 97 -0.11 -7.96 -0.67
N LEU A 98 -0.91 -6.91 -0.43
CA LEU A 98 -1.53 -6.11 -1.49
C LEU A 98 -0.49 -5.44 -2.39
N LEU A 99 0.57 -4.86 -1.82
CA LEU A 99 1.65 -4.24 -2.61
C LEU A 99 2.38 -5.26 -3.49
N GLY A 100 2.54 -6.50 -3.02
CA GLY A 100 3.07 -7.58 -3.85
C GLY A 100 2.15 -7.95 -5.02
N GLU A 101 0.83 -8.00 -4.79
CA GLU A 101 -0.16 -8.24 -5.85
C GLU A 101 -0.21 -7.10 -6.88
N VAL A 102 -0.09 -5.86 -6.42
CA VAL A 102 0.06 -4.67 -7.28
C VAL A 102 1.27 -4.81 -8.19
N GLY A 103 2.44 -5.17 -7.63
CA GLY A 103 3.65 -5.38 -8.43
C GLY A 103 3.46 -6.45 -9.51
N ILE A 104 2.83 -7.58 -9.18
CA ILE A 104 2.54 -8.64 -10.14
C ILE A 104 1.61 -8.15 -11.26
N ALA A 105 0.55 -7.42 -10.91
CA ALA A 105 -0.39 -6.86 -11.89
C ALA A 105 0.30 -5.86 -12.84
N LEU A 106 1.15 -4.98 -12.30
CA LEU A 106 1.91 -4.02 -13.10
C LEU A 106 2.95 -4.69 -14.01
N VAL A 107 3.60 -5.77 -13.59
CA VAL A 107 4.49 -6.55 -14.46
C VAL A 107 3.74 -7.14 -15.64
N ALA A 108 2.52 -7.65 -15.42
CA ALA A 108 1.68 -8.15 -16.50
C ALA A 108 1.29 -7.03 -17.48
N LEU A 109 0.93 -5.84 -16.98
CA LEU A 109 0.63 -4.66 -17.80
C LEU A 109 1.85 -4.18 -18.59
N ALA A 110 3.02 -4.06 -17.95
CA ALA A 110 4.26 -3.69 -18.62
C ALA A 110 4.61 -4.66 -19.75
N SER A 111 4.40 -5.96 -19.52
CA SER A 111 4.68 -7.00 -20.52
C SER A 111 3.74 -6.95 -21.73
N ALA A 112 2.55 -6.35 -21.55
CA ALA A 112 1.53 -6.19 -22.58
C ALA A 112 1.45 -4.77 -23.15
N ALA A 113 2.36 -3.87 -22.74
CA ALA A 113 2.34 -2.47 -23.16
C ALA A 113 2.67 -2.34 -24.65
N ASP A 114 1.80 -1.64 -25.39
CA ASP A 114 1.95 -1.41 -26.83
C ASP A 114 2.89 -0.23 -27.16
N ASP A 115 3.23 0.60 -26.17
CA ASP A 115 4.10 1.76 -26.31
C ASP A 115 5.06 1.94 -25.12
N GLU A 116 6.17 2.64 -25.40
CA GLU A 116 7.25 2.88 -24.42
C GLU A 116 6.79 3.71 -23.22
N GLY A 117 5.79 4.59 -23.39
CA GLY A 117 5.26 5.43 -22.32
C GLY A 117 4.51 4.60 -21.30
N ALA A 118 3.59 3.75 -21.75
CA ALA A 118 2.85 2.82 -20.91
C ALA A 118 3.78 1.82 -20.19
N TYR A 119 4.81 1.32 -20.88
CA TYR A 119 5.83 0.48 -20.27
C TYR A 119 6.56 1.22 -19.13
N TRP A 120 7.04 2.43 -19.38
CA TRP A 120 7.80 3.20 -18.39
C TRP A 120 6.94 3.61 -17.19
N GLN A 121 5.69 4.00 -17.42
CA GLN A 121 4.73 4.26 -16.33
C GLN A 121 4.54 3.02 -15.44
N CYS A 122 4.45 1.83 -16.03
CA CYS A 122 4.37 0.60 -15.24
C CYS A 122 5.66 0.35 -14.43
N MET A 123 6.84 0.57 -15.03
CA MET A 123 8.13 0.39 -14.33
C MET A 123 8.26 1.31 -13.11
N GLU A 124 7.93 2.59 -13.25
CA GLU A 124 7.95 3.56 -12.15
C GLU A 124 6.92 3.21 -11.06
N ALA A 125 5.73 2.72 -11.45
CA ALA A 125 4.73 2.26 -10.50
C ALA A 125 5.15 0.98 -9.77
N ILE A 126 5.87 0.06 -10.43
CA ILE A 126 6.44 -1.16 -9.82
C ILE A 126 7.48 -0.77 -8.76
N ASP A 127 8.40 0.11 -9.12
CA ASP A 127 9.44 0.61 -8.20
C ASP A 127 8.81 1.25 -6.95
N ALA A 128 7.83 2.14 -7.14
CA ALA A 128 7.10 2.74 -6.03
C ALA A 128 6.38 1.70 -5.14
N ALA A 129 5.82 0.64 -5.73
CA ALA A 129 5.16 -0.43 -4.98
C ALA A 129 6.15 -1.30 -4.20
N ASP A 130 7.31 -1.62 -4.78
CA ASP A 130 8.37 -2.40 -4.14
C ASP A 130 9.03 -1.63 -2.99
N GLU A 131 9.41 -0.38 -3.22
CA GLU A 131 9.97 0.48 -2.16
C GLU A 131 8.96 0.70 -1.02
N SER A 132 7.66 0.88 -1.35
CA SER A 132 6.58 0.94 -0.35
C SER A 132 6.49 -0.35 0.47
N ARG A 133 6.65 -1.51 -0.19
CA ARG A 133 6.62 -2.82 0.47
C ARG A 133 7.81 -3.00 1.39
N ASP A 134 8.99 -2.52 1.01
CA ASP A 134 10.16 -2.51 1.88
C ASP A 134 9.94 -1.67 3.15
N ARG A 135 9.29 -0.51 3.04
CA ARG A 135 8.89 0.29 4.22
C ARG A 135 7.96 -0.49 5.14
N VAL A 136 7.00 -1.22 4.58
CA VAL A 136 6.07 -2.08 5.33
C VAL A 136 6.82 -3.20 6.07
N LEU A 137 7.76 -3.87 5.39
CA LEU A 137 8.55 -4.94 6.00
C LEU A 137 9.45 -4.43 7.14
N GLU A 138 10.04 -3.26 6.98
CA GLU A 138 10.82 -2.61 8.04
C GLU A 138 9.95 -2.24 9.25
N MET A 139 8.74 -1.72 9.03
CA MET A 139 7.80 -1.45 10.13
C MET A 139 7.39 -2.73 10.88
N LEU A 140 7.15 -3.83 10.17
CA LEU A 140 6.85 -5.13 10.78
C LEU A 140 8.03 -5.64 11.63
N ARG A 141 9.26 -5.47 11.15
CA ARG A 141 10.47 -5.82 11.90
C ARG A 141 10.54 -5.03 13.21
N ARG A 142 10.36 -3.71 13.17
CA ARG A 142 10.39 -2.85 14.37
C ARG A 142 9.30 -3.20 15.39
N LEU A 143 8.11 -3.56 14.94
CA LEU A 143 7.05 -4.04 15.83
C LEU A 143 7.46 -5.34 16.53
N ALA A 144 8.04 -6.29 15.80
CA ALA A 144 8.53 -7.54 16.38
C ALA A 144 9.66 -7.32 17.40
N ASP A 145 10.60 -6.41 17.12
CA ASP A 145 11.70 -6.06 18.04
C ASP A 145 11.16 -5.43 19.33
N ARG A 146 10.14 -4.56 19.23
CA ARG A 146 9.47 -3.97 20.40
C ARG A 146 8.77 -5.04 21.24
N GLU A 147 8.03 -5.95 20.61
CA GLU A 147 7.35 -7.05 21.30
C GLU A 147 8.34 -7.94 22.06
N GLN A 148 9.56 -8.14 21.55
CA GLN A 148 10.62 -8.89 22.23
C GLN A 148 11.30 -8.11 23.37
N ALA A 149 11.35 -6.77 23.30
CA ALA A 149 11.93 -5.94 24.37
C ALA A 149 10.98 -5.72 25.57
N LEU A 150 9.67 -5.91 25.39
CA LEU A 150 8.66 -5.85 26.45
C LEU A 150 8.82 -6.93 27.55
N PRO A 151 9.03 -8.22 27.24
CA PRO A 151 9.20 -9.26 28.26
C PRO A 151 10.47 -9.11 29.11
N GLU A 152 11.50 -8.42 28.64
CA GLU A 152 12.72 -8.17 29.44
C GLU A 152 12.52 -7.10 30.53
N ARG A 153 11.52 -6.21 30.39
CA ARG A 153 11.26 -5.14 31.36
C ARG A 153 10.35 -5.52 32.51
N GLU A 154 9.56 -6.59 32.37
CA GLU A 154 8.66 -7.07 33.44
C GLU A 154 9.34 -8.07 34.39
N ALA A 155 10.58 -8.46 34.10
CA ALA A 155 11.37 -9.43 34.88
C ALA A 155 12.54 -8.82 35.66
N GLY A 156 12.63 -7.48 35.78
CA GLY A 156 13.72 -6.75 36.44
C GLY A 156 13.32 -6.00 37.70
#